data_AF-A0A830CBR9-F1
#
_entry.id   AF-A0A830CBR9-F1
#
_cell.length_a   1.000
_cell.length_b   1.000
_cell.length_c   1.000
_cell.angle_alpha   90.00
_cell.angle_beta   90.00
_cell.angle_gamma   90.00
#
_symmetry.space_group_name_H-M   'P 1'
#
loop_
_entity.id
_entity.type
_entity.pdbx_description
1 polymer ?
#
loop_
_entity_poly.entity_id
_entity_poly.type
_entity_poly.pdbx_seq_one_letter_code
_entity_poly.pdbx_strand_id
1 'polypeptide(L)'
;MDVGQVGFYSSKAVRTVRVEKRINEIVNRLNKTKVERQPDLKAEREAVNAAEKAERKQQMRDKKRHEELEKLEKDRQAELRSYKNLMVADKMTSNKDIASTNKSLQELEEDFM
;
A
#
# COMPACT_ATOMS: atom_id res chain seq x y z
N MET A 1 -5.52 -45.56 -9.32
CA MET A 1 -5.24 -45.27 -7.90
C MET A 1 -6.35 -44.34 -7.46
N ASP A 2 -7.16 -44.75 -6.47
CA ASP A 2 -8.24 -43.89 -5.98
C ASP A 2 -7.65 -42.72 -5.18
N VAL A 3 -8.30 -41.56 -5.20
CA VAL A 3 -7.75 -40.34 -4.59
C VAL A 3 -7.67 -40.53 -3.07
N GLY A 4 -6.46 -40.49 -2.50
CA GLY A 4 -6.24 -40.69 -1.05
C GLY A 4 -5.68 -42.06 -0.64
N GLN A 5 -5.27 -42.91 -1.59
CA GLN A 5 -4.58 -44.16 -1.27
C GLN A 5 -3.17 -43.89 -0.69
N VAL A 6 -3.01 -44.02 0.64
CA VAL A 6 -1.74 -43.86 1.34
C VAL A 6 -1.02 -45.22 1.44
N GLY A 7 0.18 -45.32 0.85
CA GLY A 7 1.04 -46.50 0.92
C GLY A 7 2.20 -46.30 1.90
N PHE A 8 2.67 -47.38 2.52
CA PHE A 8 3.87 -47.35 3.35
C PHE A 8 5.13 -47.57 2.49
N TYR A 9 6.16 -46.76 2.71
CA TYR A 9 7.44 -46.88 2.00
C TYR A 9 8.18 -48.19 2.34
N SER A 10 8.10 -48.66 3.59
CA SER A 10 8.70 -49.94 4.02
C SER A 10 7.78 -50.70 4.95
N SER A 11 7.36 -51.90 4.54
CA SER A 11 6.49 -52.79 5.33
C SER A 11 7.15 -53.31 6.60
N LYS A 12 8.48 -53.42 6.62
CA LYS A 12 9.25 -53.85 7.81
C LYS A 12 9.17 -52.84 8.96
N ALA A 13 8.89 -51.57 8.67
CA ALA A 13 8.70 -50.52 9.67
C ALA A 13 7.25 -50.41 10.17
N VAL A 14 6.32 -51.17 9.58
CA VAL A 14 4.90 -51.13 9.95
C VAL A 14 4.61 -52.17 11.02
N ARG A 15 4.15 -51.72 12.18
CA ARG A 15 3.70 -52.62 13.24
C ARG A 15 2.26 -53.06 12.98
N THR A 16 2.07 -54.30 12.53
CA THR A 16 0.74 -54.89 12.35
C THR A 16 0.34 -55.73 13.55
N VAL A 17 -0.90 -55.57 14.02
CA VAL A 17 -1.47 -56.37 15.11
C VAL A 17 -2.64 -57.18 14.55
N ARG A 18 -2.65 -58.50 14.81
CA ARG A 18 -3.74 -59.39 14.39
C ARG A 18 -4.84 -59.37 15.43
N VAL A 19 -6.02 -58.90 15.02
CA VAL A 19 -7.20 -58.84 15.87
C VAL A 19 -7.95 -60.17 15.75
N GLU A 20 -8.19 -60.84 16.88
CA GLU A 20 -8.83 -62.17 16.91
C GLU A 20 -10.29 -62.15 16.49
N LYS A 21 -11.05 -61.12 16.93
CA LYS A 21 -12.46 -60.93 16.60
C LYS A 21 -12.76 -59.47 16.32
N ARG A 22 -13.50 -59.23 15.24
CA ARG A 22 -13.99 -57.89 14.91
C ARG A 22 -15.25 -57.60 15.74
N ILE A 23 -15.18 -56.62 16.63
CA ILE A 23 -16.33 -56.17 17.42
C ILE A 23 -16.94 -54.94 16.75
N ASN A 24 -18.04 -55.14 16.03
CA ASN A 24 -18.68 -54.07 15.23
C ASN A 24 -19.22 -52.91 16.08
N GLU A 25 -19.64 -53.18 17.32
CA GLU A 25 -20.14 -52.13 18.23
C GLU A 25 -19.07 -51.09 18.58
N ILE A 26 -17.84 -51.55 18.82
CA ILE A 26 -16.69 -50.67 19.10
C ILE A 26 -16.35 -49.84 17.87
N VAL A 27 -16.31 -50.47 16.69
CA VAL A 27 -16.04 -49.78 15.42
C VAL A 27 -17.12 -48.71 15.14
N ASN A 28 -18.40 -49.04 15.34
CA ASN A 28 -19.49 -48.10 15.15
C ASN A 28 -19.43 -46.93 16.14
N ARG A 29 -19.02 -47.17 17.40
CA ARG A 29 -18.80 -46.11 18.39
C ARG A 29 -17.65 -45.19 17.99
N LEU A 30 -16.53 -45.76 17.53
CA LEU A 30 -15.36 -45.00 17.07
C LEU A 30 -15.68 -44.16 15.85
N ASN A 31 -16.41 -44.72 14.87
CA ASN A 31 -16.83 -44.00 13.69
C ASN A 31 -17.79 -42.85 14.02
N LYS A 32 -18.68 -43.02 15.01
CA LYS A 32 -19.54 -41.92 15.51
C LYS A 32 -18.75 -40.78 16.14
N THR A 33 -17.62 -41.07 16.76
CA THR A 33 -16.73 -40.05 17.35
C THR A 33 -15.70 -39.48 16.35
N LYS A 34 -15.64 -40.01 15.13
CA LYS A 34 -14.69 -39.56 14.11
C LYS A 34 -15.11 -38.18 13.61
N VAL A 35 -14.43 -37.15 14.10
CA VAL A 35 -14.59 -35.78 13.59
C VAL A 35 -13.62 -35.58 12.45
N GLU A 36 -14.10 -35.63 11.22
CA GLU A 36 -13.35 -35.16 10.06
C GLU A 36 -13.64 -33.69 9.85
N ARG A 37 -12.61 -32.85 10.00
CA ARG A 37 -12.67 -31.49 9.47
C ARG A 37 -12.41 -31.60 7.97
N GLN A 38 -13.33 -31.08 7.17
CA GLN A 38 -13.14 -30.83 5.74
C GLN A 38 -13.02 -29.31 5.57
N PRO A 39 -11.87 -28.68 5.87
CA PRO A 39 -11.69 -27.28 5.58
C PRO A 39 -11.76 -27.07 4.07
N ASP A 40 -12.60 -26.13 3.63
CA ASP A 40 -12.59 -25.68 2.25
C ASP A 40 -11.35 -24.81 2.00
N LEU A 41 -10.26 -25.46 1.61
CA LEU A 41 -8.98 -24.83 1.32
C LEU A 41 -9.07 -23.78 0.21
N LYS A 42 -10.08 -23.88 -0.67
CA LYS A 42 -10.28 -22.93 -1.74
C LYS A 42 -10.84 -21.62 -1.20
N ALA A 43 -11.83 -21.70 -0.31
CA ALA A 43 -12.41 -20.53 0.34
C ALA A 43 -11.40 -19.76 1.21
N GLU A 44 -10.58 -20.48 1.99
CA GLU A 44 -9.52 -19.85 2.79
C GLU A 44 -8.50 -19.12 1.91
N ARG A 45 -8.07 -19.76 0.82
CA ARG A 45 -7.11 -19.16 -0.12
C ARG A 45 -7.68 -17.94 -0.84
N GLU A 46 -8.95 -17.96 -1.22
CA GLU A 46 -9.61 -16.80 -1.82
C GLU A 46 -9.73 -15.63 -0.84
N ALA A 47 -10.04 -15.89 0.43
CA ALA A 47 -10.09 -14.87 1.47
C ALA A 47 -8.72 -14.21 1.70
N VAL A 48 -7.65 -15.00 1.79
CA VAL A 48 -6.28 -14.48 1.95
C VAL A 48 -5.88 -13.63 0.75
N ASN A 49 -6.11 -14.12 -0.47
CA ASN A 49 -5.79 -13.39 -1.70
C ASN A 49 -6.58 -12.07 -1.83
N ALA A 50 -7.83 -12.05 -1.39
CA ALA A 50 -8.65 -10.84 -1.39
C ALA A 50 -8.11 -9.79 -0.40
N ALA A 51 -7.71 -10.22 0.80
CA ALA A 51 -7.11 -9.36 1.80
C ALA A 51 -5.78 -8.74 1.30
N GLU A 52 -4.90 -9.55 0.73
CA GLU A 52 -3.61 -9.08 0.19
C GLU A 52 -3.80 -8.05 -0.93
N LYS A 53 -4.77 -8.27 -1.84
CA LYS A 53 -5.10 -7.31 -2.89
C LYS A 53 -5.63 -5.99 -2.33
N ALA A 54 -6.47 -6.05 -1.29
CA ALA A 54 -7.03 -4.87 -0.64
C ALA A 54 -5.92 -4.03 0.01
N GLU A 55 -5.01 -4.69 0.74
CA GLU A 55 -3.85 -4.05 1.38
C GLU A 55 -2.93 -3.39 0.35
N ARG A 56 -2.55 -4.12 -0.70
CA ARG A 56 -1.70 -3.58 -1.77
C ARG A 56 -2.33 -2.38 -2.46
N LYS A 57 -3.65 -2.42 -2.69
CA LYS A 57 -4.39 -1.28 -3.27
C LYS A 57 -4.40 -0.08 -2.33
N GLN A 58 -4.44 -0.30 -1.01
CA GLN A 58 -4.39 0.76 -0.02
C GLN A 58 -3.00 1.41 0.05
N GLN A 59 -1.94 0.60 0.15
CA GLN A 59 -0.56 1.09 0.13
C GLN A 59 -0.26 1.94 -1.12
N MET A 60 -0.75 1.54 -2.30
CA MET A 60 -0.58 2.32 -3.53
C MET A 60 -1.32 3.67 -3.50
N ARG A 61 -2.52 3.73 -2.90
CA ARG A 61 -3.26 4.99 -2.74
C ARG A 61 -2.56 5.92 -1.76
N ASP A 62 -2.05 5.38 -0.67
CA ASP A 62 -1.38 6.16 0.37
C ASP A 62 -0.05 6.72 -0.15
N LYS A 63 0.73 5.92 -0.90
CA LYS A 63 1.91 6.41 -1.61
C LYS A 63 1.59 7.55 -2.57
N LYS A 64 0.57 7.37 -3.41
CA LYS A 64 0.17 8.42 -4.38
C LYS A 64 -0.26 9.71 -3.68
N ARG A 65 -1.03 9.61 -2.59
CA ARG A 65 -1.43 10.78 -1.79
C ARG A 65 -0.22 11.47 -1.15
N HIS A 66 0.74 10.70 -0.65
CA HIS A 66 1.95 11.25 -0.07
C HIS A 66 2.79 11.99 -1.11
N GLU A 67 2.99 11.41 -2.30
CA GLU A 67 3.69 12.04 -3.42
C GLU A 67 2.99 13.33 -3.89
N GLU A 68 1.65 13.34 -3.96
CA GLU A 68 0.88 14.55 -4.32
C GLU A 68 1.04 15.66 -3.28
N LEU A 69 1.02 15.32 -1.98
CA LEU A 69 1.22 16.28 -0.89
C LEU A 69 2.65 16.83 -0.88
N GLU A 70 3.66 15.98 -1.07
CA GLU A 70 5.06 16.39 -1.11
C GLU A 70 5.32 17.32 -2.31
N LYS A 71 4.73 17.02 -3.48
CA LYS A 71 4.80 17.89 -4.65
C LYS A 71 4.16 19.24 -4.37
N LEU A 72 2.98 19.27 -3.74
CA LEU A 72 2.30 20.52 -3.39
C LEU A 72 3.12 21.36 -2.40
N GLU A 73 3.72 20.74 -1.39
CA GLU A 73 4.62 21.44 -0.46
C GLU A 73 5.85 21.99 -1.16
N LYS A 74 6.46 21.21 -2.05
CA LYS A 74 7.62 21.64 -2.83
C LYS A 74 7.28 22.82 -3.74
N ASP A 75 6.13 22.77 -4.42
CA ASP A 75 5.65 23.85 -5.28
C ASP A 75 5.36 25.11 -4.46
N ARG A 76 4.74 24.97 -3.27
CA ARG A 76 4.51 26.08 -2.34
C ARG A 76 5.81 26.68 -1.81
N GLN A 77 6.79 25.85 -1.46
CA GLN A 77 8.11 26.32 -1.03
C GLN A 77 8.87 27.01 -2.17
N ALA A 78 8.78 26.49 -3.39
CA ALA A 78 9.36 27.10 -4.57
C ALA A 78 8.71 28.46 -4.86
N GLU A 79 7.39 28.57 -4.72
CA GLU A 79 6.67 29.83 -4.89
C GLU A 79 7.09 30.86 -3.83
N LEU A 80 7.14 30.48 -2.54
CA LEU A 80 7.61 31.35 -1.46
C LEU A 80 9.06 31.80 -1.62
N ARG A 81 9.94 30.93 -2.15
CA ARG A 81 11.33 31.27 -2.44
C ARG A 81 11.49 32.06 -3.74
N SER A 82 10.50 32.01 -4.63
CA SER A 82 10.55 32.73 -5.90
C SER A 82 10.08 34.17 -5.71
N TYR A 83 10.80 35.11 -6.30
CA TYR A 83 10.39 36.51 -6.40
C TYR A 83 9.28 36.74 -7.44
N LYS A 84 8.59 35.68 -7.90
CA LYS A 84 7.61 35.73 -8.98
C LYS A 84 6.44 36.66 -8.68
N ASN A 85 5.98 36.68 -7.43
CA ASN A 85 4.89 37.54 -6.97
C ASN A 85 5.34 38.95 -6.58
N LEU A 86 6.66 39.18 -6.47
CA LEU A 86 7.25 40.49 -6.14
C LEU A 86 7.48 41.35 -7.40
N MET A 87 7.62 40.71 -8.56
CA MET A 87 7.85 41.37 -9.84
C MET A 87 6.53 41.74 -10.55
N VAL A 88 5.95 42.89 -10.20
CA VAL A 88 4.73 43.43 -10.85
C VAL A 88 5.12 44.39 -11.97
N ALA A 89 4.82 44.04 -13.22
CA ALA A 89 5.21 44.81 -14.41
C ALA A 89 4.74 46.28 -14.36
N ASP A 90 3.55 46.54 -13.82
CA ASP A 90 2.99 47.90 -13.71
C ASP A 90 3.76 48.80 -12.72
N LYS A 91 4.53 48.20 -11.80
CA LYS A 91 5.37 48.90 -10.82
C LYS A 91 6.85 48.87 -11.18
N MET A 92 7.20 48.28 -12.32
CA MET A 92 8.56 48.25 -12.83
C MET A 92 8.81 49.47 -13.70
N THR A 93 9.77 50.30 -13.30
CA THR A 93 10.24 51.43 -14.10
C THR A 93 11.55 51.06 -14.81
N SER A 94 11.59 51.19 -16.13
CA SER A 94 12.84 51.00 -16.89
C SER A 94 13.73 52.23 -16.75
N ASN A 95 15.06 52.04 -16.79
CA ASN A 95 16.02 53.15 -16.83
C ASN A 95 15.77 54.12 -18.00
N LYS A 96 15.17 53.62 -19.10
CA LYS A 96 14.76 54.45 -20.24
C LYS A 96 13.56 55.35 -19.91
N ASP A 97 12.62 54.85 -19.11
CA ASP A 97 11.42 55.60 -18.71
C ASP A 97 11.79 56.67 -17.67
N ILE A 98 12.69 56.34 -16.74
CA ILE A 98 13.24 57.28 -15.74
C ILE A 98 14.03 58.41 -16.42
N ALA A 99 14.81 58.13 -17.47
CA ALA A 99 15.52 59.17 -18.21
C ALA A 99 14.58 60.13 -18.98
N SER A 100 13.38 59.67 -19.34
CA SER A 100 12.37 60.49 -20.04
C SER A 100 11.51 61.33 -19.09
N THR A 101 11.35 60.87 -17.84
CA THR A 101 10.67 61.60 -16.77
C THR A 101 11.74 62.26 -15.91
N ASN A 102 12.08 63.53 -16.18
CA ASN A 102 13.01 64.33 -15.37
C ASN A 102 12.48 64.55 -13.93
N LYS A 103 12.37 63.47 -13.13
CA LYS A 103 12.16 63.56 -11.69
C LYS A 103 13.37 64.24 -11.08
N SER A 104 13.12 65.27 -10.29
CA SER A 104 14.20 66.04 -9.67
C SER A 104 14.97 65.13 -8.70
N LEU A 105 16.27 65.38 -8.55
CA LEU A 105 17.16 64.57 -7.70
C LEU A 105 16.65 64.47 -6.25
N GLN A 106 15.85 65.44 -5.80
CA GLN A 106 15.19 65.46 -4.49
C GLN A 106 14.04 64.46 -4.34
N GLU A 107 13.21 64.25 -5.36
CA GLU A 107 12.11 63.27 -5.29
C GLU A 107 12.63 61.83 -5.22
N LEU A 108 13.83 61.58 -5.76
CA LEU A 108 14.48 60.27 -5.69
C LEU A 108 15.13 60.01 -4.32
N GLU A 109 15.48 61.06 -3.56
CA GLU A 109 16.03 60.94 -2.21
C GLU A 109 14.93 60.72 -1.15
N GLU A 110 13.72 61.29 -1.34
CA GLU A 110 12.59 61.12 -0.43
C GLU A 110 11.97 59.70 -0.48
N ASP A 111 11.96 59.04 -1.65
CA ASP A 111 11.47 57.66 -1.78
C ASP A 111 12.43 56.61 -1.18
N PHE A 112 13.67 56.99 -0.81
CA PHE A 112 14.67 56.10 -0.23
C PHE A 112 14.74 56.15 1.31
N MET A 113 14.13 57.17 1.94
CA MET A 113 14.05 57.35 3.40
C MET A 113 12.71 56.85 3.95
#